data_AF-A0A409V6W2-F1
#
_entry.id   AF-A0A409V6W2-F1
#
_cell.length_a   1.000
_cell.length_b   1.000
_cell.length_c   1.000
_cell.angle_alpha   90.00
_cell.angle_beta   90.00
_cell.angle_gamma   90.00
#
_symmetry.space_group_name_H-M   'P 1'
#
loop_
_entity.id
_entity.type
_entity.pdbx_description
1 polymer ?
#
loop_
_entity_poly.entity_id
_entity_poly.type
_entity_poly.pdbx_seq_one_letter_code
_entity_poly.pdbx_strand_id
1 'polypeptide(L)'
;MPNANKITRSVVKNSPEMVRSSLMPFFNNAADDLAQVVENLMKGRFSHVKGTITRGATSLDYVHMVLLPVLSSMFDHLGRHHFGPDLLTGDIQLSAYRILISLYSLGTTNSSVVERCLKIVVALM
;
A
#
# COMPACT_ATOMS: atom_id res chain seq x y z
N MET A 1 16.75 25.82 -11.01
CA MET A 1 17.08 24.67 -10.13
C MET A 1 16.83 23.38 -10.89
N PRO A 2 17.85 22.56 -11.23
CA PRO A 2 17.62 21.34 -11.98
C PRO A 2 17.26 20.17 -11.05
N ASN A 3 15.99 19.79 -11.11
CA ASN A 3 15.54 18.43 -11.42
C ASN A 3 15.80 17.29 -10.41
N ALA A 4 15.16 17.37 -9.23
CA ALA A 4 14.92 16.21 -8.36
C ALA A 4 14.16 15.07 -9.07
N ASN A 5 13.43 15.37 -10.16
CA ASN A 5 12.68 14.41 -10.96
C ASN A 5 13.54 13.46 -11.84
N LYS A 6 14.86 13.64 -11.87
CA LYS A 6 15.77 12.77 -12.65
C LYS A 6 16.30 11.58 -11.84
N ILE A 7 16.38 11.70 -10.51
CA ILE A 7 16.96 10.65 -9.64
C ILE A 7 15.99 9.46 -9.51
N THR A 8 14.70 9.72 -9.31
CA THR A 8 13.68 8.65 -9.18
C THR A 8 13.49 7.85 -10.48
N ARG A 9 13.62 8.52 -11.64
CA ARG A 9 13.57 7.87 -12.97
C ARG A 9 14.81 6.98 -13.24
N SER A 10 15.91 7.20 -12.51
CA SER A 10 17.20 6.54 -12.72
C SER A 10 17.30 5.19 -11.99
N VAL A 11 16.87 5.10 -10.73
CA VAL A 11 17.16 3.90 -9.90
C VAL A 11 16.42 2.65 -10.40
N VAL A 12 15.12 2.77 -10.70
CA VAL A 12 14.32 1.62 -11.19
C VAL A 12 14.85 1.08 -12.52
N LYS A 13 15.31 1.98 -13.40
CA LYS A 13 15.86 1.60 -14.71
C LYS A 13 17.29 1.07 -14.64
N ASN A 14 18.10 1.54 -13.67
CA ASN A 14 19.51 1.17 -13.58
C ASN A 14 19.77 -0.01 -12.63
N SER A 15 18.85 -0.34 -11.72
CA SER A 15 19.02 -1.43 -10.75
C SER A 15 17.67 -1.99 -10.26
N PRO A 16 16.88 -2.66 -11.11
CA PRO A 16 15.56 -3.19 -10.76
C PRO A 16 15.61 -4.18 -9.59
N GLU A 17 16.67 -4.98 -9.47
CA GLU A 17 16.85 -5.95 -8.38
C GLU A 17 17.02 -5.29 -7.00
N MET A 18 17.70 -4.15 -6.95
CA MET A 18 17.86 -3.38 -5.70
C MET A 18 16.51 -2.77 -5.26
N VAL A 19 15.73 -2.30 -6.23
CA VAL A 19 14.38 -1.79 -5.98
C VAL A 19 13.48 -2.92 -5.50
N ARG A 20 13.48 -4.07 -6.16
CA ARG A 20 12.73 -5.27 -5.71
C ARG A 20 13.11 -5.67 -4.29
N SER A 21 14.39 -5.73 -3.97
CA SER A 21 14.88 -6.09 -2.63
C SER A 21 14.38 -5.13 -1.55
N SER A 22 14.19 -3.84 -1.90
CA SER A 22 13.66 -2.83 -0.98
C SER A 22 12.12 -2.85 -0.91
N LEU A 23 11.45 -3.15 -2.04
CA LEU A 23 10.00 -3.23 -2.14
C LEU A 23 9.43 -4.43 -1.39
N MET A 24 10.11 -5.57 -1.43
CA MET A 24 9.64 -6.80 -0.79
C MET A 24 9.31 -6.64 0.70
N PRO A 25 10.25 -6.20 1.57
CA PRO A 25 9.94 -6.02 2.99
C PRO A 25 8.88 -4.94 3.22
N PHE A 26 8.85 -3.88 2.41
CA PHE A 26 7.83 -2.83 2.51
C PHE A 26 6.43 -3.39 2.23
N PHE A 27 6.26 -4.14 1.14
CA PHE A 27 4.97 -4.74 0.78
C PHE A 27 4.52 -5.78 1.81
N ASN A 28 5.44 -6.59 2.33
CA ASN A 28 5.13 -7.57 3.38
C ASN A 28 4.63 -6.88 4.65
N ASN A 29 5.37 -5.87 5.14
CA ASN A 29 5.00 -5.14 6.34
C ASN A 29 3.68 -4.38 6.16
N ALA A 30 3.48 -3.74 5.01
CA ALA A 30 2.23 -3.04 4.71
C ALA A 30 1.03 -4.01 4.64
N ALA A 31 1.21 -5.21 4.07
CA ALA A 31 0.17 -6.24 4.05
C ALA A 31 -0.18 -6.71 5.47
N ASP A 32 0.81 -6.91 6.33
CA ASP A 32 0.62 -7.37 7.70
C ASP A 32 -0.05 -6.30 8.57
N ASP A 33 0.38 -5.04 8.46
CA ASP A 33 -0.23 -3.89 9.15
C ASP A 33 -1.70 -3.73 8.79
N LEU A 34 -2.04 -3.83 7.50
CA LEU A 34 -3.42 -3.74 7.03
C LEU A 34 -4.27 -4.92 7.49
N ALA A 35 -3.73 -6.15 7.44
CA ALA A 35 -4.42 -7.34 7.92
C ALA A 35 -4.73 -7.23 9.42
N GLN A 36 -3.78 -6.72 10.21
CA GLN A 36 -3.98 -6.49 11.64
C GLN A 36 -5.08 -5.46 11.90
N VAL A 37 -5.14 -4.37 11.12
CA VAL A 37 -6.22 -3.38 11.25
C VAL A 37 -7.58 -3.96 10.87
N VAL A 38 -7.67 -4.75 9.79
CA VAL A 38 -8.91 -5.45 9.41
C VAL A 38 -9.35 -6.40 10.53
N GLU A 39 -8.44 -7.19 11.09
CA GLU A 39 -8.74 -8.10 12.19
C GLU A 39 -9.22 -7.35 13.45
N ASN A 40 -8.58 -6.22 13.78
CA ASN A 40 -9.00 -5.36 14.89
C ASN A 40 -10.41 -4.78 14.68
N LEU A 41 -10.74 -4.42 13.44
CA LEU A 41 -12.07 -3.92 13.06
C LEU A 41 -13.13 -5.01 13.18
N MET A 42 -12.86 -6.21 12.65
CA MET A 42 -13.78 -7.35 12.72
C MET A 42 -14.05 -7.79 14.17
N LYS A 43 -13.06 -7.66 15.05
CA LYS A 43 -13.21 -7.93 16.49
C LYS A 43 -13.91 -6.80 17.26
N GLY A 44 -14.38 -5.74 16.59
CA GLY A 44 -15.05 -4.61 17.21
C GLY A 44 -14.14 -3.80 18.15
N ARG A 45 -12.81 -3.90 18.03
CA ARG A 45 -11.88 -3.19 18.93
C ARG A 45 -11.91 -1.68 18.75
N PHE A 46 -12.52 -1.18 17.68
CA PHE A 46 -12.73 0.24 17.41
C PHE A 46 -14.13 0.76 17.82
N SER A 47 -15.09 -0.11 18.15
CA SER A 47 -16.46 0.32 18.51
C SER A 47 -16.59 0.83 19.94
N HIS A 48 -15.60 0.58 20.81
CA HIS A 48 -15.57 1.01 22.21
C HIS A 48 -14.64 2.22 22.48
N VAL A 49 -14.23 2.96 21.45
CA VAL A 49 -13.32 4.12 21.56
C VAL A 49 -14.09 5.38 21.99
N LYS A 50 -14.68 5.36 23.19
CA LYS A 50 -15.10 6.58 23.90
C LYS A 50 -14.14 6.79 25.08
N GLY A 51 -13.18 7.71 24.91
CA GLY A 51 -12.49 8.36 26.04
C GLY A 51 -11.03 8.00 26.30
N THR A 52 -10.43 7.01 25.63
CA THR A 52 -8.99 6.71 25.77
C THR A 52 -8.36 6.53 24.40
N ILE A 53 -7.27 7.27 24.14
CA ILE A 53 -6.35 7.04 23.01
C ILE A 53 -5.75 5.65 23.22
N THR A 54 -6.47 4.64 22.76
CA THR A 54 -6.03 3.26 22.79
C THR A 54 -5.20 3.01 21.55
N ARG A 55 -4.20 2.12 21.65
CA ARG A 55 -3.27 1.72 20.58
C ARG A 55 -3.94 1.46 19.21
N GLY A 56 -5.23 1.10 19.21
CA GLY A 56 -6.05 0.94 18.02
C GLY A 56 -6.32 2.25 17.25
N ALA A 57 -6.62 3.36 17.93
CA ALA A 57 -6.83 4.66 17.27
C ALA A 57 -5.57 5.09 16.52
N THR A 58 -4.40 4.96 17.15
CA THR A 58 -3.10 5.25 16.53
C THR A 58 -2.78 4.34 15.35
N SER A 59 -3.19 3.06 15.37
CA SER A 59 -3.01 2.16 14.21
C SER A 59 -3.90 2.53 13.03
N LEU A 60 -5.13 2.99 13.28
CA LEU A 60 -6.03 3.47 12.22
C LEU A 60 -5.52 4.79 11.64
N ASP A 61 -5.07 5.71 12.50
CA ASP A 61 -4.50 6.98 12.07
C ASP A 61 -3.23 6.77 11.23
N TYR A 62 -2.36 5.83 11.63
CA TYR A 62 -1.19 5.46 10.83
C TYR A 62 -1.57 4.93 9.45
N VAL A 63 -2.52 3.98 9.39
CA VAL A 63 -2.97 3.44 8.10
C VAL A 63 -3.56 4.55 7.23
N HIS A 64 -4.44 5.37 7.79
CA HIS A 64 -5.16 6.39 7.03
C HIS A 64 -4.27 7.55 6.58
N MET A 65 -3.43 8.06 7.47
CA MET A 65 -2.64 9.28 7.23
C MET A 65 -1.29 9.01 6.57
N VAL A 66 -0.74 7.80 6.70
CA VAL A 66 0.60 7.46 6.21
C VAL A 66 0.54 6.34 5.18
N LEU A 67 0.04 5.17 5.56
CA LEU A 67 0.16 3.99 4.72
C LEU A 67 -0.66 4.09 3.43
N LEU A 68 -1.90 4.58 3.51
CA LEU A 68 -2.77 4.76 2.34
C LEU A 68 -2.20 5.77 1.33
N PRO A 69 -1.76 6.99 1.73
CA PRO A 69 -1.14 7.94 0.80
C PRO A 69 0.14 7.39 0.16
N VAL A 70 0.99 6.71 0.94
CA VAL A 70 2.24 6.13 0.44
C VAL A 70 1.95 5.03 -0.59
N LEU A 71 1.09 4.06 -0.26
CA LEU A 71 0.69 2.99 -1.19
C LEU A 71 0.06 3.57 -2.46
N SER A 72 -0.83 4.55 -2.32
CA SER A 72 -1.47 5.21 -3.47
C SER A 72 -0.44 5.87 -4.39
N SER A 73 0.51 6.63 -3.82
CA SER A 73 1.57 7.28 -4.59
C SER A 73 2.50 6.26 -5.26
N MET A 74 2.84 5.17 -4.57
CA MET A 74 3.69 4.11 -5.11
C MET A 74 3.03 3.37 -6.27
N PHE A 75 1.78 2.92 -6.12
CA PHE A 75 1.06 2.25 -7.21
C PHE A 75 0.85 3.19 -8.41
N ASP A 76 0.57 4.48 -8.18
CA ASP A 76 0.46 5.47 -9.24
C ASP A 76 1.81 5.69 -9.96
N HIS A 77 2.93 5.71 -9.22
CA HIS A 77 4.27 5.76 -9.83
C HIS A 77 4.57 4.51 -10.66
N LEU A 78 4.29 3.32 -10.15
CA LEU A 78 4.49 2.06 -10.87
C LEU A 78 3.63 2.00 -12.15
N GLY A 79 2.37 2.43 -12.07
CA GLY A 79 1.46 2.50 -13.21
C GLY A 79 1.89 3.50 -14.27
N ARG A 80 2.20 4.76 -13.88
CA ARG A 80 2.61 5.83 -14.82
C ARG A 80 3.91 5.53 -15.56
N HIS A 81 4.78 4.69 -14.99
CA HIS A 81 6.04 4.32 -15.60
C HIS A 81 6.06 2.90 -16.17
N HIS A 82 4.95 2.17 -16.08
CA HIS A 82 4.83 0.78 -16.52
C HIS A 82 5.89 -0.14 -15.88
N PHE A 83 6.26 0.12 -14.63
CA PHE A 83 7.23 -0.70 -13.90
C PHE A 83 6.61 -1.93 -13.22
N GLY A 84 5.27 -2.07 -13.26
CA GLY A 84 4.57 -3.18 -12.63
C GLY A 84 5.04 -4.55 -13.11
N PRO A 85 5.11 -4.85 -14.42
CA PRO A 85 5.56 -6.15 -14.91
C PRO A 85 6.99 -6.50 -14.49
N ASP A 86 7.84 -5.49 -14.37
CA ASP A 86 9.26 -5.64 -14.04
C ASP A 86 9.56 -5.61 -12.54
N LEU A 87 8.63 -5.21 -11.68
CA LEU A 87 8.88 -5.11 -10.23
C LEU A 87 7.89 -5.92 -9.38
N LEU A 88 6.63 -6.01 -9.79
CA LEU A 88 5.56 -6.70 -9.05
C LEU A 88 5.39 -8.14 -9.52
N THR A 89 6.42 -8.95 -9.36
CA THR A 89 6.35 -10.40 -9.67
C THR A 89 6.70 -11.23 -8.43
N GLY A 90 6.29 -12.50 -8.44
CA GLY A 90 6.58 -13.44 -7.36
C GLY A 90 5.96 -13.00 -6.03
N ASP A 91 6.74 -13.05 -4.95
CA ASP A 91 6.22 -12.77 -3.60
C ASP A 91 5.78 -11.30 -3.42
N ILE A 92 6.37 -10.35 -4.17
CA ILE A 92 5.92 -8.95 -4.15
C ILE A 92 4.48 -8.85 -4.67
N GLN A 93 4.17 -9.61 -5.72
CA GLN A 93 2.82 -9.66 -6.30
C GLN A 93 1.81 -10.23 -5.29
N LEU A 94 2.19 -11.29 -4.58
CA LEU A 94 1.33 -11.89 -3.56
C LEU A 94 1.04 -10.90 -2.42
N SER A 95 2.05 -10.18 -1.94
CA SER A 95 1.88 -9.17 -0.90
C SER A 95 1.10 -7.96 -1.39
N ALA A 96 1.27 -7.55 -2.65
CA ALA A 96 0.43 -6.53 -3.29
C ALA A 96 -1.04 -6.95 -3.29
N TYR A 97 -1.33 -8.22 -3.61
CA TYR A 97 -2.68 -8.75 -3.58
C TYR A 97 -3.29 -8.77 -2.16
N ARG A 98 -2.51 -9.15 -1.15
CA ARG A 98 -2.94 -9.10 0.27
C ARG A 98 -3.26 -7.68 0.73
N ILE A 99 -2.45 -6.70 0.32
CA ILE A 99 -2.72 -5.27 0.55
C ILE A 99 -4.08 -4.92 -0.05
N LEU A 100 -4.33 -5.24 -1.32
CA LEU A 100 -5.59 -4.89 -2.01
C LEU A 100 -6.82 -5.52 -1.35
N ILE A 101 -6.76 -6.80 -0.96
CA ILE A 101 -7.86 -7.46 -0.26
C ILE A 101 -8.15 -6.74 1.06
N SER A 102 -7.11 -6.40 1.81
CA SER A 102 -7.27 -5.71 3.09
C SER A 102 -7.85 -4.31 2.87
N LEU A 103 -7.37 -3.58 1.86
CA LEU A 103 -7.91 -2.28 1.46
C LEU A 103 -9.37 -2.36 1.00
N TYR A 104 -9.73 -3.38 0.23
CA TYR A 104 -11.11 -3.62 -0.18
C TYR A 104 -12.00 -3.86 1.04
N SER A 105 -11.53 -4.68 1.98
CA SER A 105 -12.23 -4.96 3.24
C SER A 105 -12.39 -3.72 4.13
N LEU A 106 -11.45 -2.76 4.07
CA LEU A 106 -11.55 -1.45 4.74
C LEU A 106 -12.38 -0.42 3.95
N GLY A 107 -12.39 -0.51 2.62
CA GLY A 107 -13.03 0.46 1.72
C GLY A 107 -14.50 0.17 1.41
N THR A 108 -14.96 -1.08 1.59
CA THR A 108 -16.39 -1.42 1.66
C THR A 108 -17.10 -0.72 2.83
N THR A 109 -16.34 -0.09 3.74
CA THR A 109 -16.83 0.85 4.77
C THR A 109 -16.66 2.35 4.44
N ASN A 110 -16.43 2.72 3.17
CA ASN A 110 -16.29 4.08 2.55
C ASN A 110 -14.83 4.47 2.20
N SER A 111 -14.40 4.36 0.93
CA SER A 111 -13.45 5.32 0.29
C SER A 111 -13.16 5.03 -1.20
N SER A 112 -13.03 6.09 -2.01
CA SER A 112 -12.70 6.15 -3.44
C SER A 112 -11.27 5.72 -3.82
N VAL A 113 -10.41 5.45 -2.84
CA VAL A 113 -9.02 5.02 -3.03
C VAL A 113 -8.92 3.59 -3.58
N VAL A 114 -9.84 2.71 -3.17
CA VAL A 114 -9.85 1.29 -3.59
C VAL A 114 -10.08 1.15 -5.10
N GLU A 115 -10.94 1.99 -5.68
CA GLU A 115 -11.26 1.94 -7.10
C GLU A 115 -10.04 2.28 -7.97
N ARG A 116 -9.18 3.20 -7.53
CA ARG A 116 -7.92 3.53 -8.22
C ARG A 116 -6.91 2.39 -8.13
N CYS A 117 -6.75 1.78 -6.96
CA CYS A 117 -5.82 0.66 -6.78
C CYS A 117 -6.26 -0.59 -7.56
N LEU A 118 -7.56 -0.91 -7.59
CA LEU A 118 -8.09 -2.03 -8.37
C LEU A 118 -7.85 -1.84 -9.88
N LYS A 119 -8.08 -0.63 -10.39
CA LYS A 119 -7.80 -0.27 -11.79
C LYS A 119 -6.32 -0.41 -12.15
N ILE A 120 -5.42 -0.03 -11.25
CA ILE A 120 -3.97 -0.16 -11.48
C ILE A 120 -3.58 -1.64 -11.56
N VAL A 121 -4.14 -2.51 -10.72
CA VAL A 121 -3.78 -3.93 -10.70
C VAL A 121 -4.33 -4.69 -11.91
N VAL A 122 -5.56 -4.36 -12.34
CA VAL A 122 -6.13 -4.89 -13.59
C VAL A 122 -5.36 -4.39 -14.81
N ALA A 123 -4.80 -3.18 -14.78
CA ALA A 123 -3.96 -2.66 -15.87
C ALA A 123 -2.52 -3.20 -15.87
N LEU A 124 -2.12 -3.91 -14.81
CA LEU A 124 -0.78 -4.51 -14.65
C LEU A 124 -0.78 -6.04 -14.82
N MET A 125 -1.96 -6.67 -14.95
CA MET A 125 -2.15 -8.05 -15.41
C MET A 125 -2.33 -8.07 -16.93
#